data_AF-A0A2S6A5Q9-F1
#
_entry.id   AF-A0A2S6A5Q9-F1
#
_cell.length_a   1.000
_cell.length_b   1.000
_cell.length_c   1.000
_cell.angle_alpha   90.00
_cell.angle_beta   90.00
_cell.angle_gamma   90.00
#
_symmetry.space_group_name_H-M   'P 1'
#
loop_
_entity.id
_entity.type
_entity.pdbx_description
1 polymer ?
#
loop_
_entity_poly.entity_id
_entity_poly.type
_entity_poly.pdbx_seq_one_letter_code
_entity_poly.pdbx_strand_id
1 'polypeptide(L)'
;MSTKTSTDPESRADAAEATAATRVARVRITEIVEETAEARSFVVEPLAGMTKTDYRPGQFLTIRVPDIGTGSARCYSLSSSPHTDPAMKFTVKRVAGGHGSNWLCDTVRIGDELDVLPPAGTFVPASLDEAVVLVAGGSGITPVIAIAKSILFGGAGDVVLIYANRDQESVIFAAELRELENRFPERFSVIHILESVQGYPSRRALSILLRPLRDRSVYICGPAPLMDLTAEVCGQTGFAAARVHSERFLSLRRDPFAADDQNEVSGSGEVVCQVRVSIDGADRQVPWTAGRKLLDALLAAGIEAPYSCREGACSACVCSLTEGRVTLAHNEILTDDDLADGYILACQAEPASDEISIEY
;
A
#
# COMPACT_ATOMS: atom_id res chain seq x y z
N MET A 1 5.06 9.90 -68.30
CA MET A 1 4.18 8.90 -67.65
C MET A 1 4.49 8.93 -66.17
N SER A 2 3.75 9.74 -65.42
CA SER A 2 3.95 9.96 -63.98
C SER A 2 3.22 8.88 -63.20
N THR A 3 3.95 8.13 -62.38
CA THR A 3 3.41 7.21 -61.39
C THR A 3 2.99 8.02 -60.15
N LYS A 4 1.69 7.98 -59.83
CA LYS A 4 1.11 8.52 -58.60
C LYS A 4 1.35 7.52 -57.47
N THR A 5 2.03 7.95 -56.41
CA THR A 5 2.08 7.25 -55.13
C THR A 5 0.89 7.75 -54.30
N SER A 6 -0.08 6.87 -54.06
CA SER A 6 -1.18 7.09 -53.12
C SER A 6 -0.65 6.84 -51.70
N THR A 7 -0.65 7.86 -50.86
CA THR A 7 -0.47 7.73 -49.41
C THR A 7 -1.84 7.53 -48.78
N ASP A 8 -2.13 6.31 -48.31
CA ASP A 8 -3.35 5.99 -47.57
C ASP A 8 -3.37 6.70 -46.20
N PRO A 9 -4.42 7.46 -45.87
CA PRO A 9 -4.56 8.15 -44.57
C PRO A 9 -4.90 7.22 -43.40
N GLU A 10 -5.30 5.97 -43.67
CA GLU A 10 -5.83 5.04 -42.66
C GLU A 10 -4.74 4.43 -41.77
N SER A 11 -3.49 4.36 -42.22
CA SER A 11 -2.38 3.78 -41.42
C SER A 11 -1.87 4.67 -40.27
N ARG A 12 -2.33 5.93 -40.17
CA ARG A 12 -1.96 6.88 -39.11
C ARG A 12 -2.97 6.95 -37.97
N ALA A 13 -4.18 6.42 -38.15
CA ALA A 13 -5.21 6.40 -37.11
C ALA A 13 -4.97 5.25 -36.11
N ASP A 14 -4.59 4.06 -36.59
CA ASP A 14 -4.34 2.88 -35.75
C ASP A 14 -3.03 2.96 -34.91
N ALA A 15 -2.13 3.88 -35.26
CA ALA A 15 -0.88 4.09 -34.52
C ALA A 15 -1.03 5.09 -33.35
N ALA A 16 -2.13 5.85 -33.31
CA ALA A 16 -2.41 6.82 -32.24
C ALA A 16 -3.17 6.22 -31.05
N GLU A 17 -3.68 4.99 -31.19
CA GLU A 17 -4.43 4.27 -30.15
C GLU A 17 -3.53 3.39 -29.25
N ALA A 18 -2.23 3.31 -29.56
CA ALA A 18 -1.27 2.42 -28.90
C ALA A 18 -0.41 3.08 -27.80
N THR A 19 -0.84 4.20 -27.21
CA THR A 19 -0.01 4.89 -26.18
C THR A 19 -0.81 5.51 -25.03
N ALA A 20 -1.71 4.72 -24.45
CA ALA A 20 -2.07 4.85 -23.04
C ALA A 20 -2.12 3.43 -22.47
N ALA A 21 -0.99 2.91 -22.01
CA ALA A 21 -0.97 1.66 -21.27
C ALA A 21 -1.83 1.86 -20.03
N THR A 22 -3.06 1.33 -20.05
CA THR A 22 -3.97 1.44 -18.92
C THR A 22 -3.31 0.76 -17.72
N ARG A 23 -2.96 1.54 -16.68
CA ARG A 23 -2.37 1.07 -15.40
C ARG A 23 -3.23 0.00 -14.69
N VAL A 24 -4.46 -0.20 -15.16
CA VAL A 24 -5.38 -1.22 -14.66
C VAL A 24 -4.93 -2.59 -15.15
N ALA A 25 -4.54 -3.43 -14.20
CA ALA A 25 -4.27 -4.82 -14.42
C ALA A 25 -5.48 -5.66 -13.99
N ARG A 26 -5.48 -6.94 -14.38
CA ARG A 26 -6.53 -7.89 -13.99
C ARG A 26 -5.92 -9.07 -13.27
N VAL A 27 -6.59 -9.54 -12.23
CA VAL A 27 -6.20 -10.76 -11.50
C VAL A 27 -7.39 -11.72 -11.48
N ARG A 28 -7.11 -13.02 -11.51
CA ARG A 28 -8.14 -14.06 -11.39
C ARG A 28 -8.08 -14.70 -10.01
N ILE A 29 -9.24 -14.90 -9.38
CA ILE A 29 -9.36 -15.65 -8.13
C ILE A 29 -9.15 -17.14 -8.42
N THR A 30 -8.11 -17.74 -7.85
CA THR A 30 -7.82 -19.17 -8.01
C THR A 30 -8.24 -19.99 -6.81
N GLU A 31 -8.30 -19.38 -5.62
CA GLU A 31 -8.70 -20.03 -4.39
C GLU A 31 -9.32 -19.01 -3.42
N ILE A 32 -10.28 -19.47 -2.62
CA ILE A 32 -10.85 -18.70 -1.50
C ILE A 32 -10.73 -19.57 -0.25
N VAL A 33 -10.04 -19.05 0.76
CA VAL A 33 -9.85 -19.70 2.07
C VAL A 33 -10.69 -18.98 3.11
N GLU A 34 -11.46 -19.73 3.89
CA GLU A 34 -12.15 -19.18 5.06
C GLU A 34 -11.22 -19.18 6.27
N GLU A 35 -10.77 -17.99 6.68
CA GLU A 35 -9.83 -17.84 7.80
C GLU A 35 -10.56 -17.79 9.15
N THR A 36 -11.73 -17.14 9.16
CA THR A 36 -12.64 -17.04 10.30
C THR A 36 -14.07 -16.87 9.76
N ALA A 37 -15.07 -16.89 10.63
CA ALA A 37 -16.47 -16.59 10.25
C ALA A 37 -16.63 -15.21 9.56
N GLU A 38 -15.74 -14.25 9.86
CA GLU A 38 -15.81 -12.89 9.31
C GLU A 38 -14.75 -12.59 8.25
N ALA A 39 -13.77 -13.48 8.03
CA ALA A 39 -12.61 -13.18 7.19
C ALA A 39 -12.31 -14.27 6.15
N ARG A 40 -12.00 -13.84 4.93
CA ARG A 40 -11.65 -14.71 3.81
C ARG A 40 -10.37 -14.24 3.14
N SER A 41 -9.52 -15.19 2.78
CA SER A 41 -8.36 -14.97 1.93
C SER A 41 -8.68 -15.32 0.48
N PHE A 42 -8.19 -14.51 -0.44
CA PHE A 42 -8.37 -14.66 -1.88
C PHE A 42 -6.99 -14.82 -2.50
N VAL A 43 -6.72 -16.01 -3.03
CA VAL A 43 -5.50 -16.29 -3.78
C VAL A 43 -5.75 -15.86 -5.22
N VAL A 44 -4.81 -15.10 -5.77
CA VAL A 44 -4.96 -14.49 -7.08
C VAL A 44 -3.75 -14.73 -7.96
N GLU A 45 -4.03 -14.96 -9.25
CA GLU A 45 -3.03 -14.98 -10.29
C GLU A 45 -3.18 -13.77 -11.20
N PRO A 46 -2.09 -13.05 -11.50
CA PRO A 46 -2.13 -11.97 -12.47
C PRO A 46 -2.45 -12.51 -13.86
N LEU A 47 -3.30 -11.77 -14.58
CA LEU A 47 -3.54 -11.93 -16.00
C LEU A 47 -2.61 -10.99 -16.79
N ALA A 48 -2.86 -10.82 -18.09
CA ALA A 48 -2.10 -9.90 -18.93
C ALA A 48 -2.01 -8.49 -18.28
N GLY A 49 -0.82 -7.88 -18.34
CA GLY A 49 -0.55 -6.54 -17.81
C GLY A 49 0.10 -6.47 -16.43
N MET A 50 0.30 -7.59 -15.74
CA MET A 50 1.05 -7.64 -14.48
C MET A 50 2.03 -8.81 -14.50
N THR A 51 3.33 -8.53 -14.44
CA THR A 51 4.34 -9.58 -14.25
C THR A 51 4.15 -10.21 -12.87
N LYS A 52 4.03 -11.54 -12.84
CA LYS A 52 3.98 -12.34 -11.61
C LYS A 52 5.20 -11.94 -10.77
N THR A 53 5.00 -11.52 -9.51
CA THR A 53 5.97 -11.49 -8.38
C THR A 53 6.66 -10.20 -7.92
N ASP A 54 6.59 -9.05 -8.60
CA ASP A 54 7.30 -7.83 -8.13
C ASP A 54 6.53 -7.03 -7.06
N TYR A 55 6.11 -7.69 -5.97
CA TYR A 55 5.60 -7.01 -4.78
C TYR A 55 6.52 -7.26 -3.59
N ARG A 56 6.58 -6.29 -2.69
CA ARG A 56 7.30 -6.40 -1.41
C ARG A 56 6.32 -6.76 -0.29
N PRO A 57 6.76 -7.51 0.73
CA PRO A 57 5.89 -7.82 1.86
C PRO A 57 5.44 -6.56 2.58
N GLY A 58 4.14 -6.50 2.87
CA GLY A 58 3.48 -5.34 3.48
C GLY A 58 2.85 -4.36 2.48
N GLN A 59 3.05 -4.54 1.17
CA GLN A 59 2.30 -3.79 0.15
C GLN A 59 0.84 -4.26 0.02
N PHE A 60 0.02 -3.47 -0.66
CA PHE A 60 -1.40 -3.74 -0.91
C PHE A 60 -1.75 -3.71 -2.40
N LEU A 61 -2.87 -4.36 -2.74
CA LEU A 61 -3.56 -4.20 -4.02
C LEU A 61 -4.73 -3.23 -3.85
N THR A 62 -4.92 -2.34 -4.82
CA THR A 62 -6.13 -1.51 -4.91
C THR A 62 -7.11 -2.21 -5.83
N ILE A 63 -8.26 -2.61 -5.30
CA ILE A 63 -9.26 -3.41 -6.02
C ILE A 63 -10.43 -2.53 -6.38
N ARG A 64 -10.87 -2.59 -7.64
CA ARG A 64 -12.13 -1.97 -8.07
C ARG A 64 -13.29 -2.79 -7.51
N VAL A 65 -14.16 -2.13 -6.78
CA VAL A 65 -15.39 -2.70 -6.23
C VAL A 65 -16.54 -2.28 -7.17
N PRO A 66 -17.34 -3.23 -7.70
CA PRO A 66 -18.49 -2.95 -8.55
C PRO A 66 -19.40 -1.92 -7.89
N ASP A 67 -19.98 -1.05 -8.68
CA ASP A 67 -20.50 0.21 -8.15
C ASP A 67 -22.02 0.38 -8.33
N ILE A 68 -22.60 1.16 -7.43
CA ILE A 68 -23.97 1.69 -7.48
C ILE A 68 -23.91 3.23 -7.61
N GLY A 69 -23.07 3.77 -8.52
CA GLY A 69 -23.13 5.16 -9.01
C GLY A 69 -21.92 6.10 -8.84
N THR A 70 -20.80 5.72 -8.19
CA THR A 70 -19.60 6.59 -8.01
C THR A 70 -18.20 5.96 -8.23
N GLY A 71 -18.09 4.69 -8.60
CA GLY A 71 -16.85 3.91 -8.67
C GLY A 71 -16.17 3.74 -7.31
N SER A 72 -16.39 2.62 -6.62
CA SER A 72 -15.73 2.39 -5.31
C SER A 72 -14.46 1.56 -5.48
N ALA A 73 -13.36 1.98 -4.86
CA ALA A 73 -12.13 1.19 -4.79
C ALA A 73 -11.66 1.01 -3.34
N ARG A 74 -11.02 -0.11 -3.06
CA ARG A 74 -10.52 -0.42 -1.71
C ARG A 74 -9.11 -1.03 -1.78
N CYS A 75 -8.27 -0.60 -0.85
CA CYS A 75 -6.93 -1.16 -0.68
C CYS A 75 -7.01 -2.38 0.25
N TYR A 76 -6.39 -3.48 -0.16
CA TYR A 76 -6.26 -4.69 0.65
C TYR A 76 -4.80 -5.13 0.65
N SER A 77 -4.19 -5.13 1.84
CA SER A 77 -2.80 -5.58 2.01
C SER A 77 -2.63 -7.03 1.56
N LEU A 78 -1.52 -7.29 0.88
CA LEU A 78 -1.10 -8.63 0.54
C LEU A 78 -0.68 -9.34 1.83
N SER A 79 -1.27 -10.51 2.03
CA SER A 79 -1.05 -11.46 3.14
C SER A 79 -0.22 -12.67 2.72
N SER A 80 0.25 -12.68 1.47
CA SER A 80 1.26 -13.61 0.96
C SER A 80 2.66 -13.00 1.06
N SER A 81 3.68 -13.86 1.04
CA SER A 81 5.09 -13.50 0.94
C SER A 81 5.67 -13.98 -0.39
N PRO A 82 6.40 -13.11 -1.13
CA PRO A 82 7.04 -13.50 -2.39
C PRO A 82 8.19 -14.50 -2.19
N HIS A 83 8.63 -14.73 -0.95
CA HIS A 83 9.73 -15.63 -0.60
C HIS A 83 9.28 -17.06 -0.29
N THR A 84 7.99 -17.30 -0.06
CA THR A 84 7.49 -18.65 0.29
C THR A 84 6.16 -19.02 -0.36
N ASP A 85 5.34 -18.06 -0.78
CA ASP A 85 4.03 -18.36 -1.35
C ASP A 85 4.11 -18.38 -2.89
N PRO A 86 3.46 -19.36 -3.54
CA PRO A 86 3.50 -19.48 -5.01
C PRO A 86 2.63 -18.44 -5.74
N ALA A 87 1.73 -17.75 -5.02
CA ALA A 87 0.77 -16.80 -5.58
C ALA A 87 0.47 -15.65 -4.61
N MET A 88 -0.05 -14.55 -5.15
CA MET A 88 -0.49 -13.42 -4.33
C MET A 88 -1.76 -13.79 -3.57
N LYS A 89 -1.86 -13.38 -2.30
CA LYS A 89 -3.01 -13.60 -1.43
C LYS A 89 -3.34 -12.30 -0.73
N PHE A 90 -4.58 -11.82 -0.83
CA PHE A 90 -5.07 -10.75 0.06
C PHE A 90 -6.19 -11.28 0.93
N THR A 91 -6.38 -10.70 2.10
CA THR A 91 -7.38 -11.17 3.07
C THR A 91 -8.29 -10.03 3.49
N VAL A 92 -9.58 -10.33 3.51
CA VAL A 92 -10.64 -9.37 3.75
C VAL A 92 -11.40 -9.83 4.98
N LYS A 93 -11.46 -8.95 5.99
CA LYS A 93 -12.41 -9.09 7.09
C LYS A 93 -13.64 -8.22 6.80
N ARG A 94 -14.83 -8.75 7.06
CA ARG A 94 -16.07 -7.98 6.97
C ARG A 94 -16.06 -6.77 7.90
N VAL A 95 -16.53 -5.65 7.35
CA VAL A 95 -16.86 -4.44 8.09
C VAL A 95 -18.36 -4.28 8.06
N ALA A 96 -18.97 -4.04 9.22
CA ALA A 96 -20.42 -3.78 9.32
C ALA A 96 -20.81 -2.59 8.43
N GLY A 97 -21.74 -2.80 7.50
CA GLY A 97 -22.14 -1.79 6.50
C GLY A 97 -21.09 -1.49 5.42
N GLY A 98 -19.95 -2.19 5.41
CA GLY A 98 -18.88 -1.98 4.43
C GLY A 98 -19.22 -2.56 3.06
N HIS A 99 -19.27 -1.73 2.02
CA HIS A 99 -19.63 -2.17 0.68
C HIS A 99 -18.63 -3.20 0.10
N GLY A 100 -17.35 -2.81 -0.01
CA GLY A 100 -16.32 -3.65 -0.65
C GLY A 100 -16.01 -4.94 0.11
N SER A 101 -15.91 -4.89 1.44
CA SER A 101 -15.59 -6.07 2.24
C SER A 101 -16.70 -7.13 2.18
N ASN A 102 -17.97 -6.70 2.24
CA ASN A 102 -19.09 -7.63 2.17
C ASN A 102 -19.28 -8.16 0.74
N TRP A 103 -19.12 -7.32 -0.30
CA TRP A 103 -19.16 -7.78 -1.68
C TRP A 103 -18.07 -8.84 -1.98
N LEU A 104 -16.82 -8.60 -1.60
CA LEU A 104 -15.73 -9.57 -1.78
C LEU A 104 -16.08 -10.88 -1.10
N CYS A 105 -16.53 -10.83 0.16
CA CYS A 105 -16.78 -12.06 0.86
C CYS A 105 -18.07 -12.76 0.39
N ASP A 106 -19.14 -12.04 0.07
CA ASP A 106 -20.46 -12.64 -0.20
C ASP A 106 -20.65 -13.03 -1.66
N THR A 107 -20.08 -12.25 -2.59
CA THR A 107 -20.37 -12.36 -4.03
C THR A 107 -19.25 -13.02 -4.80
N VAL A 108 -17.99 -12.67 -4.54
CA VAL A 108 -16.85 -13.16 -5.34
C VAL A 108 -16.67 -14.67 -5.20
N ARG A 109 -16.33 -15.33 -6.30
CA ARG A 109 -16.13 -16.77 -6.44
C ARG A 109 -14.82 -17.10 -7.12
N ILE A 110 -14.38 -18.34 -6.95
CA ILE A 110 -13.24 -18.89 -7.70
C ILE A 110 -13.54 -18.79 -9.19
N GLY A 111 -12.58 -18.30 -9.97
CA GLY A 111 -12.70 -18.04 -11.40
C GLY A 111 -13.05 -16.59 -11.74
N ASP A 112 -13.58 -15.81 -10.80
CA ASP A 112 -13.88 -14.39 -11.03
C ASP A 112 -12.59 -13.60 -11.30
N GLU A 113 -12.73 -12.54 -12.10
CA GLU A 113 -11.64 -11.64 -12.45
C GLU A 113 -11.88 -10.26 -11.83
N LEU A 114 -10.84 -9.71 -11.20
CA LEU A 114 -10.88 -8.42 -10.53
C LEU A 114 -9.96 -7.43 -11.24
N ASP A 115 -10.45 -6.21 -11.44
CA ASP A 115 -9.63 -5.09 -11.89
C ASP A 115 -8.88 -4.51 -10.69
N VAL A 116 -7.56 -4.36 -10.85
CA VAL A 116 -6.67 -3.90 -9.79
C VAL A 116 -5.65 -2.89 -10.30
N LEU A 117 -5.12 -2.08 -9.39
CA LEU A 117 -3.87 -1.35 -9.63
C LEU A 117 -2.67 -2.21 -9.19
N PRO A 118 -1.46 -1.95 -9.73
CA PRO A 118 -0.25 -2.62 -9.31
C PRO A 118 -0.02 -2.51 -7.80
N PRO A 119 0.71 -3.48 -7.19
CA PRO A 119 1.09 -3.42 -5.78
C PRO A 119 1.71 -2.07 -5.40
N ALA A 120 1.29 -1.52 -4.28
CA ALA A 120 1.77 -0.22 -3.79
C ALA A 120 1.86 -0.20 -2.27
N GLY A 121 2.47 0.86 -1.74
CA GLY A 121 2.64 1.09 -0.30
C GLY A 121 4.09 1.03 0.14
N THR A 122 4.37 1.72 1.26
CA THR A 122 5.70 1.89 1.87
C THR A 122 5.88 1.12 3.17
N PHE A 123 4.85 0.42 3.66
CA PHE A 123 4.89 -0.40 4.87
C PHE A 123 5.65 -1.70 4.66
N VAL A 124 6.93 -1.59 4.29
CA VAL A 124 7.81 -2.69 3.89
C VAL A 124 9.06 -2.74 4.77
N PRO A 125 9.62 -3.92 5.06
CA PRO A 125 10.87 -4.02 5.78
C PRO A 125 12.04 -3.49 4.95
N ALA A 126 12.93 -2.71 5.57
CA ALA A 126 14.15 -2.24 4.92
C ALA A 126 15.14 -3.39 4.63
N SER A 127 15.13 -4.41 5.48
CA SER A 127 15.94 -5.62 5.37
C SER A 127 15.20 -6.82 5.93
N LEU A 128 15.39 -8.00 5.33
CA LEU A 128 14.86 -9.27 5.83
C LEU A 128 15.76 -9.90 6.90
N ASP A 129 16.95 -9.35 7.12
CA ASP A 129 17.92 -9.84 8.10
C ASP A 129 17.81 -9.15 9.47
N GLU A 130 16.99 -8.10 9.56
CA GLU A 130 16.77 -7.37 10.81
C GLU A 130 15.74 -8.06 11.70
N ALA A 131 15.99 -8.06 13.00
CA ALA A 131 15.01 -8.46 13.98
C ALA A 131 13.90 -7.39 14.11
N VAL A 132 12.66 -7.83 14.06
CA VAL A 132 11.47 -6.96 14.12
C VAL A 132 10.53 -7.35 15.25
N VAL A 133 9.72 -6.39 15.66
CA VAL A 133 8.50 -6.62 16.43
C VAL A 133 7.30 -6.16 15.61
N LEU A 134 6.30 -7.01 15.51
CA LEU A 134 5.10 -6.76 14.74
C LEU A 134 3.94 -6.60 15.71
N VAL A 135 3.12 -5.57 15.53
CA VAL A 135 1.94 -5.33 16.36
C VAL A 135 0.71 -5.27 15.46
N ALA A 136 -0.14 -6.27 15.59
CA ALA A 136 -1.34 -6.42 14.77
C ALA A 136 -2.62 -6.35 15.61
N GLY A 137 -3.69 -5.81 15.03
CA GLY A 137 -5.04 -5.88 15.60
C GLY A 137 -6.07 -6.33 14.57
N GLY A 138 -6.77 -7.43 14.82
CA GLY A 138 -7.76 -7.98 13.89
C GLY A 138 -7.20 -8.14 12.47
N SER A 139 -7.85 -7.55 11.47
CA SER A 139 -7.39 -7.61 10.06
C SER A 139 -6.08 -6.88 9.79
N GLY A 140 -5.54 -6.09 10.71
CA GLY A 140 -4.19 -5.51 10.59
C GLY A 140 -3.07 -6.56 10.54
N ILE A 141 -3.39 -7.84 10.78
CA ILE A 141 -2.47 -8.95 10.59
C ILE A 141 -2.06 -9.15 9.12
N THR A 142 -2.82 -8.65 8.14
CA THR A 142 -2.62 -8.96 6.72
C THR A 142 -1.28 -8.48 6.16
N PRO A 143 -0.85 -7.20 6.29
CA PRO A 143 0.50 -6.83 5.88
C PRO A 143 1.55 -7.48 6.81
N VAL A 144 1.23 -7.62 8.09
CA VAL A 144 2.13 -8.11 9.14
C VAL A 144 2.55 -9.57 8.91
N ILE A 145 1.63 -10.46 8.51
CA ILE A 145 1.97 -11.86 8.23
C ILE A 145 2.84 -11.99 6.99
N ALA A 146 2.65 -11.12 5.98
CA ALA A 146 3.52 -11.08 4.80
C ALA A 146 4.95 -10.68 5.17
N ILE A 147 5.12 -9.71 6.06
CA ILE A 147 6.42 -9.31 6.62
C ILE A 147 7.05 -10.46 7.40
N ALA A 148 6.30 -11.07 8.33
CA ALA A 148 6.78 -12.18 9.15
C ALA A 148 7.29 -13.35 8.29
N LYS A 149 6.47 -13.81 7.33
CA LYS A 149 6.84 -14.90 6.42
C LYS A 149 8.07 -14.56 5.60
N SER A 150 8.18 -13.33 5.11
CA SER A 150 9.32 -12.92 4.29
C SER A 150 10.63 -12.90 5.07
N ILE A 151 10.60 -12.42 6.31
CA ILE A 151 11.79 -12.44 7.20
C ILE A 151 12.17 -13.89 7.55
N LEU A 152 11.19 -14.73 7.92
CA LEU A 152 11.46 -16.11 8.36
C LEU A 152 11.99 -17.01 7.25
N PHE A 153 11.50 -16.85 6.02
CA PHE A 153 11.88 -17.69 4.88
C PHE A 153 12.96 -17.08 3.98
N GLY A 154 13.01 -15.75 3.90
CA GLY A 154 13.88 -15.02 2.98
C GLY A 154 15.09 -14.34 3.62
N GLY A 155 15.19 -14.30 4.95
CA GLY A 155 16.31 -13.65 5.65
C GLY A 155 16.66 -14.29 7.00
N ALA A 156 17.51 -13.59 7.75
CA ALA A 156 18.06 -14.03 9.03
C ALA A 156 17.40 -13.40 10.28
N GLY A 157 16.47 -12.46 10.12
CA GLY A 157 15.87 -11.70 11.23
C GLY A 157 14.96 -12.53 12.16
N ASP A 158 14.82 -12.09 13.41
CA ASP A 158 13.87 -12.65 14.37
C ASP A 158 12.57 -11.85 14.39
N VAL A 159 11.44 -12.53 14.60
CA VAL A 159 10.11 -11.92 14.57
C VAL A 159 9.38 -12.19 15.89
N VAL A 160 8.98 -11.13 16.57
CA VAL A 160 8.00 -11.21 17.67
C VAL A 160 6.70 -10.57 17.21
N LEU A 161 5.60 -11.32 17.20
CA LEU A 161 4.28 -10.81 16.86
C LEU A 161 3.45 -10.62 18.13
N ILE A 162 3.00 -9.40 18.39
CA ILE A 162 1.98 -9.08 19.39
C ILE A 162 0.65 -8.92 18.64
N TYR A 163 -0.29 -9.83 18.88
CA TYR A 163 -1.53 -9.88 18.10
C TYR A 163 -2.77 -9.76 18.97
N ALA A 164 -3.49 -8.65 18.81
CA ALA A 164 -4.70 -8.34 19.55
C ALA A 164 -5.97 -8.75 18.77
N ASN A 165 -6.82 -9.56 19.41
CA ASN A 165 -8.10 -10.02 18.85
C ASN A 165 -9.20 -9.95 19.90
N ARG A 166 -10.46 -10.04 19.46
CA ARG A 166 -11.61 -10.09 20.39
C ARG A 166 -11.59 -11.38 21.22
N ASP A 167 -11.32 -12.49 20.56
CA ASP A 167 -11.38 -13.85 21.10
C ASP A 167 -10.54 -14.80 20.23
N GLN A 168 -10.47 -16.07 20.61
CA GLN A 168 -9.69 -17.08 19.89
C GLN A 168 -10.23 -17.39 18.49
N GLU A 169 -11.55 -17.28 18.29
CA GLU A 169 -12.21 -17.58 17.02
C GLU A 169 -12.01 -16.48 15.98
N SER A 170 -11.73 -15.26 16.43
CA SER A 170 -11.42 -14.10 15.58
C SER A 170 -9.95 -13.95 15.20
N VAL A 171 -9.09 -14.92 15.57
CA VAL A 171 -7.68 -14.94 15.18
C VAL A 171 -7.55 -15.39 13.72
N ILE A 172 -7.46 -14.43 12.80
CA ILE A 172 -7.16 -14.70 11.39
C ILE A 172 -5.76 -15.34 11.28
N PHE A 173 -5.63 -16.37 10.44
CA PHE A 173 -4.41 -17.17 10.24
C PHE A 173 -3.97 -18.02 11.45
N ALA A 174 -4.86 -18.37 12.38
CA ALA A 174 -4.49 -19.10 13.60
C ALA A 174 -3.73 -20.42 13.35
N ALA A 175 -4.07 -21.17 12.29
CA ALA A 175 -3.36 -22.39 11.93
C ALA A 175 -1.96 -22.09 11.36
N GLU A 176 -1.88 -21.17 10.40
CA GLU A 176 -0.63 -20.73 9.77
C GLU A 176 0.35 -20.16 10.80
N LEU A 177 -0.12 -19.36 11.77
CA LEU A 177 0.70 -18.85 12.87
C LEU A 177 1.32 -19.98 13.71
N ARG A 178 0.54 -21.00 14.08
CA ARG A 178 1.06 -22.16 14.82
C ARG A 178 2.07 -22.97 14.03
N GLU A 179 1.84 -23.13 12.72
CA GLU A 179 2.79 -23.80 11.83
C GLU A 179 4.12 -23.05 11.76
N LEU A 180 4.07 -21.71 11.67
CA LEU A 180 5.26 -20.86 11.70
C LEU A 180 6.00 -20.97 13.05
N GLU A 181 5.30 -20.93 14.18
CA GLU A 181 5.93 -21.07 15.51
C GLU A 181 6.60 -22.44 15.68
N ASN A 182 5.96 -23.50 15.21
CA ASN A 182 6.53 -24.85 15.25
C ASN A 182 7.74 -25.01 14.32
N ARG A 183 7.73 -24.33 13.17
CA ARG A 183 8.81 -24.40 12.17
C ARG A 183 10.01 -23.54 12.56
N PHE A 184 9.78 -22.41 13.21
CA PHE A 184 10.83 -21.44 13.58
C PHE A 184 10.81 -21.13 15.09
N PRO A 185 10.93 -22.13 15.97
CA PRO A 185 10.72 -21.96 17.42
C PRO A 185 11.75 -21.03 18.10
N GLU A 186 12.91 -20.82 17.46
CA GLU A 186 13.96 -19.92 17.96
C GLU A 186 13.85 -18.50 17.38
N ARG A 187 13.13 -18.32 16.26
CA ARG A 187 13.07 -17.06 15.49
C ARG A 187 11.69 -16.43 15.42
N PHE A 188 10.62 -17.16 15.76
CA PHE A 188 9.25 -16.66 15.72
C PHE A 188 8.52 -16.94 17.02
N SER A 189 7.86 -15.91 17.56
CA SER A 189 6.98 -16.04 18.71
C SER A 189 5.75 -15.16 18.54
N VAL A 190 4.58 -15.70 18.89
CA VAL A 190 3.30 -14.99 18.88
C VAL A 190 2.80 -14.79 20.31
N ILE A 191 2.48 -13.54 20.63
CA ILE A 191 1.91 -13.10 21.90
C ILE A 191 0.48 -12.63 21.63
N HIS A 192 -0.48 -13.48 21.98
CA HIS A 192 -1.90 -13.14 21.83
C HIS A 192 -2.41 -12.29 23.00
N ILE A 193 -3.11 -11.20 22.66
CA ILE A 193 -3.92 -10.40 23.59
C ILE A 193 -5.37 -10.55 23.16
N LEU A 194 -6.15 -11.33 23.90
CA LEU A 194 -7.56 -11.56 23.60
C LEU A 194 -8.44 -10.71 24.52
N GLU A 195 -9.33 -9.91 23.96
CA GLU A 195 -10.27 -9.10 24.74
C GLU A 195 -11.06 -9.97 25.73
N SER A 196 -11.50 -11.15 25.28
CA SER A 196 -12.25 -12.11 26.09
C SER A 196 -11.48 -12.70 27.28
N VAL A 197 -10.15 -12.56 27.32
CA VAL A 197 -9.30 -13.14 28.38
C VAL A 197 -8.58 -12.05 29.18
N GLN A 198 -7.89 -11.12 28.49
CA GLN A 198 -7.09 -10.06 29.12
C GLN A 198 -7.73 -8.66 29.03
N GLY A 199 -8.83 -8.51 28.28
CA GLY A 199 -9.37 -7.20 27.92
C GLY A 199 -8.56 -6.51 26.82
N TYR A 200 -8.85 -5.23 26.58
CA TYR A 200 -8.12 -4.45 25.57
C TYR A 200 -6.62 -4.31 25.91
N PRO A 201 -5.75 -4.24 24.88
CA PRO A 201 -4.34 -3.88 25.08
C PRO A 201 -4.22 -2.59 25.90
N SER A 202 -3.53 -2.67 27.04
CA SER A 202 -3.30 -1.52 27.92
C SER A 202 -1.89 -0.98 27.76
N ARG A 203 -1.69 0.31 28.09
CA ARG A 203 -0.36 0.93 28.13
C ARG A 203 0.64 0.08 28.92
N ARG A 204 0.24 -0.42 30.08
CA ARG A 204 1.08 -1.25 30.95
C ARG A 204 1.49 -2.55 30.26
N ALA A 205 0.54 -3.26 29.65
CA ALA A 205 0.82 -4.52 28.96
C ALA A 205 1.78 -4.28 27.78
N LEU A 206 1.48 -3.32 26.91
CA LEU A 206 2.33 -2.98 25.77
C LEU A 206 3.73 -2.51 26.22
N SER A 207 3.83 -1.71 27.28
CA SER A 207 5.13 -1.26 27.80
C SER A 207 6.01 -2.42 28.29
N ILE A 208 5.41 -3.44 28.91
CA ILE A 208 6.13 -4.63 29.36
C ILE A 208 6.62 -5.46 28.16
N LEU A 209 5.79 -5.62 27.14
CA LEU A 209 6.10 -6.40 25.95
C LEU A 209 7.12 -5.71 25.02
N LEU A 210 6.99 -4.39 24.83
CA LEU A 210 7.78 -3.65 23.85
C LEU A 210 9.14 -3.17 24.38
N ARG A 211 9.26 -2.84 25.67
CA ARG A 211 10.52 -2.34 26.25
C ARG A 211 11.74 -3.25 26.04
N PRO A 212 11.64 -4.59 26.14
CA PRO A 212 12.75 -5.50 25.83
C PRO A 212 13.13 -5.52 24.35
N LEU A 213 12.26 -5.03 23.46
CA LEU A 213 12.39 -5.10 22.01
C LEU A 213 12.75 -3.75 21.36
N ARG A 214 13.06 -2.71 22.15
CA ARG A 214 13.28 -1.32 21.70
C ARG A 214 14.39 -1.12 20.67
N ASP A 215 15.33 -2.05 20.58
CA ASP A 215 16.44 -2.00 19.63
C ASP A 215 16.06 -2.60 18.25
N ARG A 216 14.81 -3.03 18.06
CA ARG A 216 14.24 -3.60 16.83
C ARG A 216 13.40 -2.57 16.06
N SER A 217 13.19 -2.82 14.78
CA SER A 217 12.16 -2.11 13.99
C SER A 217 10.77 -2.63 14.37
N VAL A 218 9.79 -1.72 14.50
CA VAL A 218 8.41 -2.05 14.86
C VAL A 218 7.45 -1.71 13.73
N TYR A 219 6.58 -2.66 13.38
CA TYR A 219 5.56 -2.51 12.35
C TYR A 219 4.18 -2.67 12.98
N ILE A 220 3.36 -1.62 12.89
CA ILE A 220 2.08 -1.51 13.60
C ILE A 220 0.93 -1.40 12.59
N CYS A 221 -0.04 -2.30 12.67
CA CYS A 221 -1.24 -2.22 11.85
C CYS A 221 -2.47 -2.76 12.58
N GLY A 222 -3.57 -2.01 12.61
CA GLY A 222 -4.79 -2.43 13.30
C GLY A 222 -5.78 -1.29 13.50
N PRO A 223 -6.71 -1.43 14.47
CA PRO A 223 -7.61 -0.34 14.84
C PRO A 223 -6.84 0.88 15.36
N ALA A 224 -7.29 2.09 15.01
CA ALA A 224 -6.62 3.33 15.39
C ALA A 224 -6.26 3.42 16.90
N PRO A 225 -7.15 3.05 17.86
CA PRO A 225 -6.79 3.09 19.28
C PRO A 225 -5.60 2.19 19.66
N LEU A 226 -5.42 1.04 19.01
CA LEU A 226 -4.27 0.17 19.23
C LEU A 226 -3.01 0.79 18.65
N MET A 227 -3.10 1.32 17.43
CA MET A 227 -1.96 1.91 16.74
C MET A 227 -1.42 3.12 17.48
N ASP A 228 -2.30 4.05 17.86
CA ASP A 228 -1.95 5.29 18.55
C ASP A 228 -1.28 4.99 19.91
N LEU A 229 -1.86 4.05 20.67
CA LEU A 229 -1.30 3.63 21.95
C LEU A 229 0.06 2.93 21.79
N THR A 230 0.22 2.09 20.77
CA THR A 230 1.48 1.38 20.50
C THR A 230 2.58 2.36 20.14
N ALA A 231 2.32 3.30 19.23
CA ALA A 231 3.26 4.34 18.83
C ALA A 231 3.70 5.21 20.03
N GLU A 232 2.75 5.62 20.88
CA GLU A 232 3.04 6.37 22.09
C GLU A 232 3.92 5.58 23.07
N VAL A 233 3.64 4.28 23.25
CA VAL A 233 4.46 3.40 24.10
C VAL A 233 5.85 3.20 23.51
N CYS A 234 5.99 3.07 22.19
CA CYS A 234 7.30 2.98 21.54
C CYS A 234 8.16 4.21 21.84
N GLY A 235 7.58 5.42 21.73
CA GLY A 235 8.25 6.67 22.10
C GLY A 235 8.66 6.70 23.58
N GLN A 236 7.79 6.25 24.49
CA GLN A 236 8.06 6.20 25.94
C GLN A 236 9.07 5.12 26.35
N THR A 237 9.24 4.07 25.54
CA THR A 237 10.12 2.93 25.84
C THR A 237 11.47 2.99 25.13
N GLY A 238 11.70 4.05 24.34
CA GLY A 238 13.00 4.37 23.74
C GLY A 238 13.25 3.74 22.37
N PHE A 239 12.20 3.39 21.62
CA PHE A 239 12.36 3.09 20.20
C PHE A 239 12.82 4.35 19.46
N ALA A 240 13.75 4.20 18.52
CA ALA A 240 14.08 5.29 17.60
C ALA A 240 12.87 5.57 16.69
N ALA A 241 12.51 6.84 16.49
CA ALA A 241 11.35 7.23 15.69
C ALA A 241 11.39 6.64 14.27
N ALA A 242 12.56 6.70 13.62
CA ALA A 242 12.79 6.13 12.28
C ALA A 242 12.60 4.60 12.17
N ARG A 243 12.45 3.90 13.31
CA ARG A 243 12.20 2.45 13.39
C ARG A 243 10.75 2.11 13.73
N VAL A 244 9.87 3.11 13.84
CA VAL A 244 8.46 2.94 14.16
C VAL A 244 7.63 3.16 12.90
N HIS A 245 7.13 2.06 12.33
CA HIS A 245 6.36 2.07 11.09
C HIS A 245 4.90 1.75 11.39
N SER A 246 3.97 2.48 10.78
CA SER A 246 2.53 2.27 10.97
C SER A 246 1.77 2.29 9.65
N GLU A 247 0.78 1.41 9.49
CA GLU A 247 -0.13 1.41 8.34
C GLU A 247 -1.60 1.47 8.78
N ARG A 248 -2.32 2.49 8.30
CA ARG A 248 -3.75 2.72 8.60
C ARG A 248 -4.61 2.32 7.41
N PHE A 249 -5.69 1.59 7.67
CA PHE A 249 -6.68 1.25 6.65
C PHE A 249 -7.72 2.36 6.50
N LEU A 250 -7.67 3.06 5.37
CA LEU A 250 -8.57 4.16 5.03
C LEU A 250 -9.47 3.78 3.86
N SER A 251 -10.73 4.26 3.89
CA SER A 251 -11.65 4.12 2.76
C SER A 251 -11.43 5.25 1.77
N LEU A 252 -11.27 4.89 0.49
CA LEU A 252 -11.16 5.86 -0.59
C LEU A 252 -12.53 6.48 -0.90
N ARG A 253 -12.52 7.80 -1.17
CA ARG A 253 -13.72 8.58 -1.48
C ARG A 253 -13.88 8.82 -2.98
N ARG A 254 -12.78 8.83 -3.74
CA ARG A 254 -12.74 8.95 -5.19
C ARG A 254 -12.46 7.60 -5.84
N ASP A 255 -12.86 7.47 -7.09
CA ASP A 255 -12.52 6.31 -7.91
C ASP A 255 -11.10 6.48 -8.50
N PRO A 256 -10.08 5.75 -8.02
CA PRO A 256 -8.74 5.79 -8.61
C PRO A 256 -8.70 5.12 -10.00
N PHE A 257 -9.78 4.48 -10.43
CA PHE A 257 -9.91 3.87 -11.74
C PHE A 257 -10.65 4.74 -12.75
N ALA A 258 -11.28 5.83 -12.31
CA ALA A 258 -11.87 6.78 -13.25
C ALA A 258 -10.75 7.27 -14.18
N ALA A 259 -11.02 7.28 -15.48
CA ALA A 259 -10.19 8.04 -16.40
C ALA A 259 -10.12 9.46 -15.85
N ASP A 260 -8.93 10.07 -15.86
CA ASP A 260 -8.77 11.46 -15.48
C ASP A 260 -9.89 12.25 -16.13
N ASP A 261 -10.81 12.81 -15.32
CA ASP A 261 -11.56 13.97 -15.74
C ASP A 261 -10.45 14.97 -16.02
N GLN A 262 -10.02 14.98 -17.28
CA GLN A 262 -9.25 16.05 -17.84
C GLN A 262 -10.19 17.24 -17.68
N ASN A 263 -10.14 17.89 -16.51
CA ASN A 263 -10.06 19.32 -16.54
C ASN A 263 -8.89 19.57 -17.47
N GLU A 264 -9.23 19.81 -18.73
CA GLU A 264 -8.48 20.63 -19.66
C GLU A 264 -8.17 21.93 -18.92
N VAL A 265 -7.23 21.89 -17.98
CA VAL A 265 -6.33 23.01 -17.80
C VAL A 265 -5.53 22.95 -19.06
N SER A 266 -6.09 23.58 -20.11
CA SER A 266 -5.46 23.81 -21.39
C SER A 266 -4.00 24.17 -21.11
N GLY A 267 -3.06 23.65 -21.89
CA GLY A 267 -1.61 23.85 -21.73
C GLY A 267 -1.11 25.31 -21.86
N SER A 268 -1.93 26.29 -21.47
CA SER A 268 -1.66 27.71 -21.32
C SER A 268 -1.56 28.15 -19.85
N GLY A 269 -1.60 27.23 -18.88
CA GLY A 269 -1.37 27.55 -17.47
C GLY A 269 0.05 28.07 -17.26
N GLU A 270 0.21 29.14 -16.48
CA GLU A 270 1.51 29.68 -16.10
C GLU A 270 2.35 28.58 -15.40
N VAL A 271 3.56 28.35 -15.90
CA VAL A 271 4.55 27.49 -15.23
C VAL A 271 5.02 28.25 -14.01
N VAL A 272 4.70 27.72 -12.83
CA VAL A 272 5.01 28.35 -11.53
C VAL A 272 6.14 27.65 -10.79
N CYS A 273 6.53 26.45 -11.25
CA CYS A 273 7.62 25.69 -10.65
C CYS A 273 8.28 24.78 -11.69
N GLN A 274 9.60 24.64 -11.65
CA GLN A 274 10.35 23.64 -12.43
C GLN A 274 10.74 22.47 -11.53
N VAL A 275 10.35 21.26 -11.92
CA VAL A 275 10.60 20.04 -11.15
C VAL A 275 11.76 19.28 -11.77
N ARG A 276 12.83 19.04 -11.01
CA ARG A 276 13.84 18.01 -11.33
C ARG A 276 13.42 16.72 -10.65
N VAL A 277 13.22 15.66 -11.43
CA VAL A 277 12.79 14.35 -10.92
C VAL A 277 13.82 13.30 -11.29
N SER A 278 14.34 12.61 -10.27
CA SER A 278 15.13 11.39 -10.40
C SER A 278 14.21 10.19 -10.16
N ILE A 279 14.08 9.33 -11.16
CA ILE A 279 13.29 8.09 -11.08
C ILE A 279 13.94 7.02 -11.98
N ASP A 280 14.06 5.80 -11.48
CA ASP A 280 14.67 4.65 -12.18
C ASP A 280 16.08 4.94 -12.74
N GLY A 281 16.85 5.77 -12.03
CA GLY A 281 18.20 6.19 -12.43
C GLY A 281 18.25 7.20 -13.57
N ALA A 282 17.12 7.82 -13.92
CA ALA A 282 17.03 8.87 -14.93
C ALA A 282 16.57 10.21 -14.32
N ASP A 283 17.30 11.27 -14.64
CA ASP A 283 16.92 12.64 -14.29
C ASP A 283 16.13 13.28 -15.42
N ARG A 284 14.94 13.82 -15.10
CA ARG A 284 14.13 14.60 -16.04
C ARG A 284 13.71 15.92 -15.43
N GLN A 285 13.40 16.87 -16.32
CA GLN A 285 12.83 18.16 -15.94
C GLN A 285 11.38 18.23 -16.40
N VAL A 286 10.49 18.65 -15.49
CA VAL A 286 9.06 18.72 -15.71
C VAL A 286 8.56 20.12 -15.34
N PRO A 287 7.88 20.84 -16.27
CA PRO A 287 7.23 22.10 -15.92
C PRO A 287 5.98 21.82 -15.08
N TRP A 288 5.84 22.52 -13.96
CA TRP A 288 4.69 22.42 -13.07
C TRP A 288 3.84 23.69 -13.14
N THR A 289 2.65 23.53 -13.73
CA THR A 289 1.67 24.61 -13.93
C THR A 289 0.80 24.85 -12.71
N ALA A 290 0.40 26.11 -12.49
CA ALA A 290 -0.48 26.49 -11.39
C ALA A 290 -1.80 25.68 -11.38
N GLY A 291 -2.29 25.35 -10.18
CA GLY A 291 -3.56 24.63 -9.99
C GLY A 291 -3.51 23.12 -10.25
N ARG A 292 -2.36 22.58 -10.67
CA ARG A 292 -2.15 21.13 -10.87
C ARG A 292 -1.40 20.53 -9.68
N LYS A 293 -1.66 19.27 -9.32
CA LYS A 293 -0.86 18.52 -8.34
C LYS A 293 0.44 18.02 -8.95
N LEU A 294 1.48 17.81 -8.13
CA LEU A 294 2.78 17.33 -8.60
C LEU A 294 2.65 16.03 -9.41
N LEU A 295 1.89 15.07 -8.90
CA LEU A 295 1.66 13.79 -9.57
C LEU A 295 1.10 13.99 -10.99
N ASP A 296 0.09 14.84 -11.15
CA ASP A 296 -0.54 15.07 -12.45
C ASP A 296 0.41 15.77 -13.42
N ALA A 297 1.30 16.64 -12.91
CA ALA A 297 2.35 17.26 -13.73
C ALA A 297 3.38 16.21 -14.22
N LEU A 298 3.81 15.31 -13.33
CA LEU A 298 4.71 14.20 -13.67
C LEU A 298 4.09 13.28 -14.72
N LEU A 299 2.85 12.83 -14.52
CA LEU A 299 2.14 11.95 -15.44
C LEU A 299 1.92 12.60 -16.81
N ALA A 300 1.54 13.89 -16.85
CA ALA A 300 1.39 14.64 -18.10
C ALA A 300 2.72 14.77 -18.88
N ALA A 301 3.85 14.75 -18.19
CA ALA A 301 5.18 14.71 -18.79
C ALA A 301 5.68 13.28 -19.09
N GLY A 302 4.79 12.29 -19.03
CA GLY A 302 5.09 10.88 -19.30
C GLY A 302 6.01 10.23 -18.27
N ILE A 303 6.09 10.76 -17.04
CA ILE A 303 6.79 10.11 -15.92
C ILE A 303 5.87 9.05 -15.35
N GLU A 304 6.34 7.80 -15.23
CA GLU A 304 5.57 6.71 -14.62
C GLU A 304 5.63 6.77 -13.08
N ALA A 305 5.27 7.91 -12.51
CA ALA A 305 5.28 8.12 -11.07
C ALA A 305 4.37 7.10 -10.35
N PRO A 306 4.82 6.46 -9.26
CA PRO A 306 3.98 5.60 -8.44
C PRO A 306 2.78 6.34 -7.85
N TYR A 307 1.58 5.75 -7.92
CA TYR A 307 0.38 6.22 -7.22
C TYR A 307 -0.70 5.13 -7.12
N SER A 308 -1.68 5.35 -6.24
CA SER A 308 -2.90 4.53 -6.15
C SER A 308 -4.11 5.42 -5.87
N CYS A 309 -4.32 5.88 -4.63
CA CYS A 309 -5.59 6.54 -4.26
C CYS A 309 -5.79 7.97 -4.75
N ARG A 310 -4.70 8.70 -5.01
CA ARG A 310 -4.71 10.15 -5.30
C ARG A 310 -5.41 11.03 -4.25
N GLU A 311 -5.57 10.58 -3.02
CA GLU A 311 -6.26 11.28 -1.92
C GLU A 311 -5.34 11.59 -0.71
N GLY A 312 -4.06 11.22 -0.78
CA GLY A 312 -3.15 11.36 0.35
C GLY A 312 -3.36 10.34 1.47
N ALA A 313 -4.04 9.22 1.16
CA ALA A 313 -4.48 8.22 2.13
C ALA A 313 -3.77 6.85 2.04
N CYS A 314 -2.90 6.64 1.04
CA CYS A 314 -2.37 5.30 0.75
C CYS A 314 -0.84 5.19 0.66
N SER A 315 -0.08 6.28 0.82
CA SER A 315 1.38 6.36 0.65
C SER A 315 1.96 5.96 -0.73
N ALA A 316 1.16 5.49 -1.68
CA ALA A 316 1.67 5.01 -2.97
C ALA A 316 2.40 6.06 -3.83
N CYS A 317 2.17 7.35 -3.58
CA CYS A 317 2.80 8.46 -4.31
C CYS A 317 3.88 9.18 -3.49
N VAL A 318 4.39 8.55 -2.45
CA VAL A 318 5.48 9.10 -1.64
C VAL A 318 6.73 9.23 -2.52
N CYS A 319 7.42 10.36 -2.39
CA CYS A 319 8.74 10.62 -2.94
C CYS A 319 9.52 11.52 -1.96
N SER A 320 10.83 11.58 -2.11
CA SER A 320 11.71 12.42 -1.31
C SER A 320 11.90 13.77 -1.98
N LEU A 321 11.63 14.86 -1.25
CA LEU A 321 11.93 16.24 -1.65
C LEU A 321 13.35 16.58 -1.21
N THR A 322 14.29 16.61 -2.16
CA THR A 322 15.71 16.86 -1.89
C THR A 322 16.06 18.34 -1.94
N GLU A 323 15.33 19.15 -2.72
CA GLU A 323 15.50 20.60 -2.80
C GLU A 323 14.15 21.31 -3.01
N GLY A 324 14.03 22.53 -2.49
CA GLY A 324 12.85 23.39 -2.66
C GLY A 324 11.77 23.20 -1.59
N ARG A 325 10.53 23.65 -1.86
CA ARG A 325 9.41 23.59 -0.91
C ARG A 325 8.09 23.31 -1.62
N VAL A 326 7.23 22.54 -0.95
CA VAL A 326 5.85 22.27 -1.37
C VAL A 326 4.89 22.45 -0.18
N THR A 327 3.62 22.63 -0.48
CA THR A 327 2.52 22.47 0.49
C THR A 327 1.70 21.24 0.14
N LEU A 328 1.19 20.51 1.14
CA LEU A 328 0.30 19.37 0.92
C LEU A 328 -1.14 19.80 1.19
N ALA A 329 -2.05 19.60 0.23
CA ALA A 329 -3.46 19.92 0.43
C ALA A 329 -4.13 18.97 1.44
N HIS A 330 -3.74 17.70 1.42
CA HIS A 330 -4.21 16.68 2.36
C HIS A 330 -3.06 15.73 2.72
N ASN A 331 -2.99 15.33 3.98
CA ASN A 331 -2.05 14.33 4.46
C ASN A 331 -2.71 13.53 5.59
N GLU A 332 -3.05 12.28 5.31
CA GLU A 332 -3.65 11.34 6.29
C GLU A 332 -2.66 10.22 6.68
N ILE A 333 -1.46 10.21 6.11
CA ILE A 333 -0.56 9.04 6.16
C ILE A 333 0.88 9.35 6.60
N LEU A 334 1.45 10.49 6.21
CA LEU A 334 2.80 10.89 6.61
C LEU A 334 2.78 11.56 7.97
N THR A 335 3.71 11.16 8.83
CA THR A 335 3.94 11.78 10.14
C THR A 335 4.74 13.07 10.01
N ASP A 336 4.83 13.84 11.10
CA ASP A 336 5.67 15.05 11.14
C ASP A 336 7.15 14.72 10.92
N ASP A 337 7.62 13.56 11.40
CA ASP A 337 8.99 13.09 11.20
C ASP A 337 9.23 12.71 9.72
N ASP A 338 8.27 12.03 9.06
CA ASP A 338 8.36 11.74 7.63
C ASP A 338 8.50 13.02 6.80
N LEU A 339 7.70 14.05 7.14
CA LEU A 339 7.77 15.36 6.48
C LEU A 339 9.12 16.05 6.74
N ALA A 340 9.67 15.92 7.95
CA ALA A 340 10.96 16.47 8.33
C ALA A 340 12.13 15.78 7.61
N ASP A 341 12.01 14.48 7.35
CA ASP A 341 12.96 13.68 6.55
C ASP A 341 12.82 13.95 5.03
N GLY A 342 11.89 14.83 4.64
CA GLY A 342 11.71 15.29 3.27
C GLY A 342 10.71 14.46 2.46
N TYR A 343 10.00 13.50 3.06
CA TYR A 343 8.97 12.76 2.34
C TYR A 343 7.74 13.62 2.05
N ILE A 344 7.23 13.55 0.83
CA ILE A 344 6.03 14.28 0.39
C ILE A 344 5.07 13.36 -0.38
N LEU A 345 3.80 13.75 -0.45
CA LEU A 345 2.78 13.07 -1.24
C LEU A 345 2.59 13.77 -2.59
N ALA A 346 3.16 13.23 -3.67
CA ALA A 346 3.05 13.86 -4.99
C ALA A 346 1.59 14.12 -5.43
N CYS A 347 0.64 13.26 -5.05
CA CYS A 347 -0.77 13.46 -5.38
C CYS A 347 -1.45 14.63 -4.64
N GLN A 348 -0.85 15.14 -3.57
CA GLN A 348 -1.40 16.24 -2.77
C GLN A 348 -0.51 17.49 -2.79
N ALA A 349 0.73 17.36 -3.24
CA ALA A 349 1.70 18.45 -3.30
C ALA A 349 1.27 19.57 -4.26
N GLU A 350 1.53 20.80 -3.83
CA GLU A 350 1.36 22.07 -4.52
C GLU A 350 2.67 22.87 -4.43
N PRO A 351 3.02 23.65 -5.46
CA PRO A 351 4.30 24.32 -5.51
C PRO A 351 4.38 25.47 -4.49
N ALA A 352 5.47 25.53 -3.72
CA ALA A 352 5.78 26.62 -2.78
C ALA A 352 7.18 27.24 -3.00
N SER A 353 7.82 26.89 -4.12
CA SER A 353 9.07 27.47 -4.64
C SER A 353 9.12 27.35 -6.17
N ASP A 354 9.92 28.20 -6.80
CA ASP A 354 10.07 28.26 -8.26
C ASP A 354 10.78 27.03 -8.84
N GLU A 355 11.57 26.32 -8.04
CA GLU A 355 12.22 25.06 -8.41
C GLU A 355 12.14 24.08 -7.24
N ILE A 356 12.01 22.79 -7.57
CA ILE A 356 12.13 21.68 -6.62
C ILE A 356 12.92 20.52 -7.24
N SER A 357 13.56 19.71 -6.39
CA SER A 357 14.17 18.43 -6.78
C SER A 357 13.51 17.30 -5.98
N ILE A 358 13.10 16.23 -6.66
CA ILE A 358 12.49 15.04 -6.04
C ILE A 358 13.17 13.75 -6.51
N GLU A 359 13.11 12.73 -5.66
CA GLU A 359 13.64 11.39 -5.91
C GLU A 359 12.62 10.31 -5.52
N TYR A 360 12.51 9.27 -6.36
CA TYR A 360 11.62 8.11 -6.18
C TYR A 360 12.37 6.84 -5.80
#